data_AF-A0A3D0HAX6-F1
#
_entry.id   AF-A0A3D0HAX6-F1
#
_cell.length_a   1.000
_cell.length_b   1.000
_cell.length_c   1.000
_cell.angle_alpha   90.00
_cell.angle_beta   90.00
_cell.angle_gamma   90.00
#
_symmetry.space_group_name_H-M   'P 1'
#
loop_
_entity.id
_entity.type
_entity.pdbx_description
1 polymer ?
#
loop_
_entity_poly.entity_id
_entity_poly.type
_entity_poly.pdbx_seq_one_letter_code
_entity_poly.pdbx_strand_id
1 'polypeptide(L)'
;MIRLSAIADRILGMTAFLATVLLVLGAARLITTQYQIRQVFIEIEAEKRIDRELQDDASQLSIELARAALPASVNAKALKKGFSTAELERTVMIEVPKERLEHEQMEVFRK
;
A
#
# COMPACT_ATOMS: atom_id res chain seq x y z
N MET A 1 -28.70 -58.17 37.00
CA MET A 1 -28.55 -56.73 37.29
C MET A 1 -27.08 -56.27 37.28
N ILE A 2 -26.17 -56.96 37.98
CA ILE A 2 -24.73 -56.59 38.13
C ILE A 2 -23.93 -56.46 36.81
N ARG A 3 -24.29 -57.20 35.75
CA ARG A 3 -23.58 -57.10 34.45
C ARG A 3 -23.91 -55.83 33.66
N LEU A 4 -25.09 -55.24 33.87
CA LEU A 4 -25.53 -54.06 33.13
C LEU A 4 -24.84 -52.79 33.66
N SER A 5 -24.64 -52.69 34.98
CA SER A 5 -23.90 -51.58 35.59
C SER A 5 -22.43 -51.58 35.18
N ALA A 6 -21.78 -52.74 35.12
CA ALA A 6 -20.38 -52.84 34.70
C ALA A 6 -20.15 -52.43 33.23
N ILE A 7 -21.14 -52.65 32.35
CA ILE A 7 -21.10 -52.18 30.95
C ILE A 7 -21.31 -50.67 30.90
N ALA A 8 -22.27 -50.14 31.67
CA ALA A 8 -22.52 -48.71 31.74
C ALA A 8 -21.30 -47.93 32.27
N ASP A 9 -20.63 -48.42 33.31
CA ASP A 9 -19.43 -47.80 33.88
C ASP A 9 -18.26 -47.76 32.87
N ARG A 10 -18.09 -48.83 32.07
CA ARG A 10 -17.07 -48.85 31.00
C ARG A 10 -17.40 -47.86 29.88
N ILE A 11 -18.67 -47.75 29.49
CA ILE A 11 -19.09 -46.77 28.48
C ILE A 11 -18.87 -45.36 29.01
N LEU A 12 -19.25 -45.09 30.26
CA LEU A 12 -19.07 -43.77 30.88
C LEU A 12 -17.59 -43.39 31.02
N GLY A 13 -16.73 -44.35 31.38
CA GLY A 13 -15.28 -44.14 31.41
C GLY A 13 -14.71 -43.87 30.01
N MET A 14 -15.17 -44.59 29.00
CA MET A 14 -14.72 -44.39 27.63
C MET A 14 -15.17 -43.04 27.04
N THR A 15 -16.41 -42.62 27.33
CA THR A 15 -16.91 -41.31 26.89
C THR A 15 -16.21 -40.18 27.64
N ALA A 16 -15.98 -40.32 28.95
CA ALA A 16 -15.22 -39.35 29.72
C ALA A 16 -13.80 -39.19 29.17
N PHE A 17 -13.11 -40.32 28.91
CA PHE A 17 -11.78 -40.29 28.31
C PHE A 17 -11.77 -39.63 26.93
N LEU A 18 -12.73 -39.98 26.07
CA LEU A 18 -12.84 -39.38 24.74
C LEU A 18 -13.11 -37.86 24.82
N ALA A 19 -13.97 -37.43 25.75
CA ALA A 19 -14.24 -36.01 25.98
C ALA A 19 -12.98 -35.27 26.46
N THR A 20 -12.20 -35.87 27.38
CA THR A 20 -10.93 -35.29 27.82
C THR A 20 -9.95 -35.15 26.66
N VAL A 21 -9.80 -36.18 25.82
CA VAL A 21 -8.91 -36.13 24.65
C VAL A 21 -9.34 -35.03 23.68
N LEU A 22 -10.63 -34.93 23.37
CA LEU A 22 -11.17 -33.89 22.49
C LEU A 22 -10.96 -32.48 23.07
N LEU A 23 -11.13 -32.31 24.38
CA LEU A 23 -10.86 -31.03 25.04
C LEU A 23 -9.39 -30.63 24.94
N VAL A 24 -8.46 -31.56 25.16
CA VAL A 24 -7.01 -31.29 25.04
C VAL A 24 -6.64 -30.93 23.60
N LEU A 25 -7.15 -31.67 22.62
CA LEU A 25 -6.91 -31.38 21.20
C LEU A 25 -7.52 -30.03 20.80
N GLY A 26 -8.73 -29.71 21.28
CA GLY A 26 -9.39 -28.44 21.07
C GLY A 26 -8.59 -27.27 21.66
N ALA A 27 -8.10 -27.41 22.89
CA ALA A 27 -7.26 -26.41 23.55
C ALA A 27 -5.94 -26.20 22.80
N ALA A 28 -5.26 -27.28 22.39
CA ALA A 28 -4.05 -27.18 21.59
C ALA A 28 -4.30 -26.47 20.25
N ARG A 29 -5.38 -26.83 19.55
CA ARG A 29 -5.75 -26.20 18.27
C ARG A 29 -6.06 -24.71 18.46
N LEU A 30 -6.77 -24.34 19.51
CA LEU A 30 -7.10 -22.95 19.81
C LEU A 30 -5.84 -22.11 20.06
N ILE A 31 -4.85 -22.65 20.77
CA ILE A 31 -3.55 -21.99 20.98
C ILE A 31 -2.81 -21.82 19.65
N THR A 32 -2.78 -22.86 18.79
CA THR A 32 -2.11 -22.77 17.48
C THR A 32 -2.77 -21.75 16.57
N THR A 33 -4.10 -21.69 16.54
CA THR A 33 -4.84 -20.72 15.73
C THR A 33 -4.60 -19.30 16.25
N GLN A 34 -4.61 -19.09 17.57
CA GLN A 34 -4.29 -17.79 18.17
C GLN A 34 -2.86 -17.33 17.82
N TYR A 35 -1.90 -18.26 17.83
CA TYR A 35 -0.52 -17.96 17.46
C TYR A 35 -0.39 -17.58 15.98
N GLN A 36 -1.04 -18.35 15.10
CA GLN A 36 -1.06 -18.04 13.65
C GLN A 36 -1.75 -16.71 13.36
N ILE A 37 -2.88 -16.41 14.00
CA ILE A 37 -3.58 -15.12 13.84
C ILE A 37 -2.67 -13.96 14.25
N ARG A 38 -1.95 -14.09 15.38
CA ARG A 38 -1.01 -13.05 15.82
C ARG A 38 0.12 -12.84 14.82
N GLN A 39 0.69 -13.91 14.28
CA GLN A 39 1.75 -13.81 13.27
C GLN A 39 1.25 -13.13 12.00
N VAL A 40 0.10 -13.56 11.48
CA VAL A 40 -0.52 -12.97 10.28
C VAL A 40 -0.88 -11.50 10.50
N PHE A 41 -1.34 -11.12 11.70
CA PHE A 41 -1.67 -9.72 11.99
C PHE A 41 -0.42 -8.83 12.01
N ILE A 42 0.70 -9.31 12.57
CA ILE A 42 1.97 -8.57 12.57
C ILE A 42 2.47 -8.35 11.15
N GLU A 43 2.38 -9.37 10.30
CA GLU A 43 2.81 -9.27 8.90
C GLU A 43 1.95 -8.27 8.11
N ILE A 44 0.62 -8.34 8.26
CA ILE A 44 -0.30 -7.36 7.66
C ILE A 44 -0.04 -5.94 8.18
N GLU A 45 0.24 -5.78 9.47
CA GLU A 45 0.50 -4.47 10.07
C GLU A 45 1.84 -3.88 9.59
N ALA A 46 2.84 -4.73 9.33
CA ALA A 46 4.10 -4.34 8.73
C ALA A 46 3.91 -3.89 7.27
N GLU A 47 3.20 -4.67 6.45
CA GLU A 47 2.90 -4.28 5.06
C GLU A 47 2.10 -2.98 4.99
N LYS A 48 1.08 -2.84 5.85
CA LYS A 48 0.25 -1.64 5.90
C LYS A 48 1.02 -0.39 6.37
N ARG A 49 2.04 -0.58 7.22
CA ARG A 49 2.93 0.52 7.62
C ARG A 49 3.76 1.00 6.43
N ILE A 50 4.33 0.07 5.67
CA ILE A 50 5.13 0.37 4.48
C ILE A 50 4.28 1.09 3.43
N ASP A 51 3.05 0.63 3.17
CA ASP A 51 2.14 1.28 2.21
C ASP A 51 1.84 2.74 2.57
N ARG A 52 1.61 3.03 3.86
CA ARG A 52 1.40 4.41 4.32
C ARG A 52 2.64 5.27 4.14
N GLU A 53 3.81 4.75 4.49
CA GLU A 53 5.08 5.47 4.33
C GLU A 53 5.33 5.79 2.85
N LEU A 54 5.09 4.83 1.95
CA LEU A 54 5.19 5.07 0.50
C LEU A 54 4.18 6.11 0.00
N GLN A 55 2.95 6.13 0.52
CA GLN A 55 1.95 7.15 0.15
C GLN A 55 2.34 8.55 0.61
N ASP A 56 2.90 8.66 1.80
CA ASP A 56 3.41 9.93 2.34
C ASP A 56 4.60 10.43 1.50
N ASP A 57 5.55 9.56 1.16
CA ASP A 57 6.69 9.89 0.31
C ASP A 57 6.26 10.29 -1.11
N ALA A 58 5.31 9.56 -1.71
CA ALA A 58 4.75 9.91 -3.01
C ALA A 58 4.06 11.28 -2.97
N SER A 59 3.36 11.59 -1.88
CA SER A 59 2.72 12.88 -1.68
C SER A 59 3.76 14.00 -1.55
N GLN A 60 4.83 13.78 -0.78
CA GLN A 60 5.94 14.74 -0.67
C GLN A 60 6.61 14.97 -2.01
N LEU A 61 6.95 13.90 -2.73
CA LEU A 61 7.57 13.98 -4.05
C LEU A 61 6.68 14.74 -5.05
N SER A 62 5.36 14.54 -4.99
CA SER A 62 4.42 15.26 -5.84
C SER A 62 4.42 16.78 -5.56
N ILE A 63 4.56 17.16 -4.28
CA ILE A 63 4.66 18.56 -3.85
C ILE A 63 6.00 19.17 -4.29
N GLU A 64 7.10 18.43 -4.13
CA GLU A 64 8.41 18.87 -4.59
C GLU A 64 8.46 19.04 -6.10
N LEU A 65 7.88 18.10 -6.85
CA LEU A 65 7.75 18.18 -8.29
C LEU A 65 6.91 19.39 -8.69
N ALA A 66 5.76 19.61 -8.04
CA ALA A 66 4.92 20.78 -8.29
C ALA A 66 5.70 22.09 -8.02
N ARG A 67 6.47 22.16 -6.93
CA ARG A 67 7.33 23.30 -6.60
C ARG A 67 8.47 23.49 -7.61
N ALA A 68 9.08 22.40 -8.08
CA ALA A 68 10.13 22.44 -9.08
C ALA A 68 9.61 22.85 -10.46
N ALA A 69 8.37 22.47 -10.77
CA ALA A 69 7.66 22.83 -12.00
C ALA A 69 7.09 24.25 -11.97
N LEU A 70 7.07 24.93 -10.81
CA LEU A 70 6.66 26.33 -10.75
C LEU A 70 7.51 27.17 -11.71
N PRO A 71 6.89 28.01 -12.57
CA PRO A 71 7.61 28.83 -13.54
C PRO A 71 8.71 29.69 -12.90
N ALA A 72 8.50 30.15 -11.66
CA ALA A 72 9.49 30.91 -10.90
C ALA A 72 10.75 30.08 -10.59
N SER A 73 10.60 28.81 -10.19
CA SER A 73 11.69 27.87 -9.92
C SER A 73 12.44 27.48 -11.21
N VAL A 74 11.70 27.27 -12.30
CA VAL A 74 12.26 26.98 -13.63
C VAL A 74 13.05 28.18 -14.16
N ASN A 75 12.49 29.39 -14.10
CA ASN A 75 13.18 30.62 -14.51
C ASN A 75 14.42 30.88 -13.66
N ALA A 76 14.35 30.68 -12.34
CA ALA A 76 15.51 30.83 -11.45
C ALA A 76 16.64 29.84 -11.79
N LYS A 77 16.31 28.58 -12.12
CA LYS A 77 17.31 27.59 -12.59
C LYS A 77 17.86 27.93 -13.98
N ALA A 78 17.02 28.43 -14.90
CA ALA A 78 17.45 28.84 -16.23
C ALA A 78 18.42 30.03 -16.16
N LEU A 79 18.10 31.05 -15.35
CA LEU A 79 19.00 32.19 -15.07
C LEU A 79 20.34 31.74 -14.50
N LYS A 80 20.35 30.81 -13.53
CA LYS A 80 21.60 30.24 -12.99
C LYS A 80 22.43 29.47 -14.01
N LYS A 81 21.80 28.90 -15.05
CA LYS A 81 22.49 28.22 -16.15
C LYS A 81 22.96 29.17 -17.26
N GLY A 82 22.75 30.47 -17.11
CA GLY A 82 23.17 31.49 -18.07
C GLY A 82 22.13 31.80 -19.16
N PHE A 83 20.91 31.28 -19.04
CA PHE A 83 19.81 31.69 -19.92
C PHE A 83 19.28 33.05 -19.46
N SER A 84 19.08 33.99 -20.38
CA SER A 84 18.45 35.28 -20.09
C SER A 84 16.94 35.20 -20.26
N THR A 85 16.23 36.10 -19.61
CA THR A 85 14.80 36.32 -19.85
C THR A 85 14.58 36.65 -21.33
N ALA A 86 13.51 36.12 -21.92
CA ALA A 86 13.19 36.39 -23.32
C ALA A 86 12.82 37.88 -23.50
N GLU A 87 13.69 38.65 -24.13
CA GLU A 87 13.41 40.03 -24.54
C GLU A 87 12.71 40.02 -25.90
N LEU A 88 11.62 40.80 -26.03
CA LEU A 88 10.82 40.85 -27.25
C LEU A 88 11.65 41.26 -28.48
N GLU A 89 12.68 42.09 -28.27
CA GLU A 89 13.62 42.57 -29.30
C GLU A 89 14.57 41.47 -29.82
N ARG A 90 14.74 40.39 -29.06
CA ARG A 90 15.66 39.27 -29.38
C ARG A 90 14.94 37.93 -29.50
N THR A 91 13.61 37.93 -29.50
CA THR A 91 12.78 36.72 -29.60
C THR A 91 12.22 36.60 -31.01
N VAL A 92 12.56 35.52 -31.71
CA VAL A 92 11.98 35.22 -33.03
C VAL A 92 10.66 34.50 -32.83
N MET A 93 9.56 35.17 -33.23
CA MET A 93 8.23 34.56 -33.27
C MET A 93 8.15 33.64 -34.48
N ILE A 94 8.05 32.34 -34.25
CA ILE A 94 7.83 31.36 -35.32
C ILE A 94 6.33 31.17 -35.47
N GLU A 95 5.77 31.64 -36.59
CA GLU A 95 4.39 31.34 -36.94
C GLU A 95 4.28 29.87 -37.37
N VAL A 96 3.58 29.06 -36.57
CA VAL A 96 3.34 27.65 -36.88
C VAL A 96 2.04 27.55 -37.69
N PRO A 97 2.06 26.96 -38.90
CA PRO A 97 0.84 26.74 -39.69
C PRO A 97 -0.19 25.92 -38.92
N LYS A 98 -1.47 26.30 -39.02
CA LYS A 98 -2.57 25.66 -38.29
C LYS A 98 -2.62 24.14 -38.48
N GLU A 99 -2.25 23.63 -39.65
CA GLU A 99 -2.28 22.19 -39.93
C GLU A 99 -1.28 21.38 -39.08
N ARG A 100 -0.16 21.99 -38.66
CA ARG A 100 0.84 21.31 -37.80
C ARG A 100 0.45 21.26 -36.33
N LEU A 101 -0.36 22.21 -35.86
CA LEU A 101 -0.87 22.24 -34.47
C LEU A 101 -1.91 21.14 -34.21
N GLU A 102 -2.54 20.61 -35.26
CA GLU A 102 -3.54 19.54 -35.14
C GLU A 102 -2.92 18.13 -35.19
N HIS A 103 -1.75 17.97 -35.84
CA HIS A 103 -1.08 16.66 -36.00
C HIS A 103 -0.08 16.35 -34.90
N GLU A 104 0.65 17.36 -34.43
CA GLU A 104 1.46 17.24 -33.21
C GLU A 104 0.71 18.02 -32.15
N GLN A 105 -0.09 17.31 -31.34
CA GLN A 105 -0.52 17.83 -30.05
C GLN A 105 0.74 18.12 -29.23
N MET A 106 1.33 19.30 -29.41
CA MET A 106 2.19 19.87 -28.40
C MET A 106 1.28 20.05 -27.19
N GLU A 107 1.34 19.09 -26.27
CA GLU A 107 0.63 19.13 -25.00
C GLU A 107 1.10 20.38 -24.25
N VAL A 108 0.45 21.51 -24.55
CA VAL A 108 0.45 22.67 -23.68
C VAL A 108 -0.40 22.24 -22.51
N PHE A 109 0.23 21.59 -21.54
CA PHE A 109 -0.37 21.26 -20.25
C PHE A 109 -0.77 22.58 -19.58
N ARG A 110 -2.01 23.00 -19.86
CA ARG A 110 -2.68 24.11 -19.21
C ARG A 110 -3.57 23.49 -18.12
N LYS A 111 -3.12 23.57 -16.88
CA LYS A 111 -3.97 23.44 -15.69
C LYS A 111 -3.90 24.73 -14.89
#